data_AF-A0A183UEI4-F1
#
_entry.id   AF-A0A183UEI4-F1
#
_cell.length_a   1.000
_cell.length_b   1.000
_cell.length_c   1.000
_cell.angle_alpha   90.00
_cell.angle_beta   90.00
_cell.angle_gamma   90.00
#
_symmetry.space_group_name_H-M   'P 1'
#
loop_
_entity.id
_entity.type
_entity.pdbx_description
1 polymer ?
#
loop_
_entity_poly.entity_id
_entity_poly.type
_entity_poly.pdbx_seq_one_letter_code
_entity_poly.pdbx_strand_id
1 'polypeptide(L)' 'MSFKISLTVADLIVLFVYAPTQIIWISTYNWYGGDLLCRTTKFINTFSLHLTANMQVLIAADRLYITAHLREVHQVC' A
#
# COMPACT_ATOMS: atom_id res chain seq x y z
N MET A 1 13.46 -0.87 -18.12
CA MET A 1 12.91 0.41 -17.62
C MET A 1 11.41 0.35 -17.29
N SER A 2 10.62 -0.53 -17.91
CA SER A 2 9.15 -0.59 -17.74
C SER A 2 8.63 -1.03 -16.35
N PHE A 3 9.38 -1.84 -15.59
CA PHE A 3 8.89 -2.38 -14.30
C PHE A 3 8.66 -1.29 -13.23
N LYS A 4 9.53 -0.28 -13.18
CA LYS A 4 9.45 0.83 -12.21
C LYS A 4 8.16 1.62 -12.36
N ILE A 5 7.68 1.81 -13.58
CA ILE A 5 6.48 2.60 -13.89
C ILE A 5 5.25 1.92 -13.31
N SER A 6 5.14 0.59 -13.48
CA SER A 6 4.03 -0.19 -12.93
C SER A 6 4.00 -0.17 -11.40
N LEU A 7 5.17 -0.16 -10.76
CA LEU A 7 5.28 -0.09 -9.30
C LEU A 7 4.89 1.31 -8.78
N THR A 8 5.31 2.38 -9.46
CA THR A 8 4.91 3.75 -9.12
C THR A 8 3.42 3.99 -9.37
N VAL A 9 2.85 3.43 -10.44
CA VAL A 9 1.39 3.52 -10.67
C VAL A 9 0.62 2.79 -9.57
N ALA A 10 1.11 1.64 -9.12
CA ALA A 10 0.50 0.90 -8.02
C ALA A 10 0.58 1.68 -6.70
N ASP A 11 1.71 2.33 -6.41
CA ASP A 11 1.87 3.23 -5.25
C ASP A 11 0.88 4.40 -5.31
N LEU A 12 0.76 5.06 -6.47
CA LEU A 12 -0.14 6.20 -6.65
C LEU A 12 -1.61 5.79 -6.42
N ILE A 13 -2.01 4.60 -6.89
CA ILE A 13 -3.34 4.04 -6.68
C ILE A 13 -3.56 3.71 -5.19
N VAL A 14 -2.59 3.04 -4.54
CA VAL A 14 -2.67 2.72 -3.11
C VAL A 14 -2.75 3.98 -2.28
N LEU A 15 -1.95 5.01 -2.58
CA LEU A 15 -1.96 6.31 -1.92
C LEU A 15 -3.32 6.99 -2.11
N PHE A 16 -3.87 6.96 -3.32
CA PHE A 16 -5.17 7.52 -3.63
C PHE A 16 -6.33 6.79 -2.94
N VAL A 17 -6.15 5.51 -2.56
CA VAL A 17 -7.11 4.77 -1.73
C VAL A 17 -6.86 5.00 -0.23
N TYR A 18 -5.61 5.06 0.21
CA TYR A 18 -5.25 5.23 1.61
C TYR A 18 -5.58 6.64 2.14
N ALA A 19 -5.34 7.68 1.34
CA ALA A 19 -5.64 9.06 1.69
C ALA A 19 -7.14 9.30 2.01
N PRO A 20 -8.12 8.89 1.18
CA PRO A 20 -9.53 9.02 1.52
C PRO A 20 -9.91 8.13 2.71
N THR A 21 -9.33 6.95 2.88
CA THR A 21 -9.55 6.12 4.08
C THR A 21 -9.22 6.88 5.35
N GLN A 22 -8.08 7.56 5.40
CA GLN A 22 -7.68 8.39 6.54
C GLN A 22 -8.65 9.57 6.77
N ILE A 23 -9.07 10.23 5.70
CA ILE A 23 -10.05 11.33 5.77
C ILE A 23 -11.38 10.84 6.35
N ILE A 24 -11.87 9.68 5.90
CA ILE A 24 -13.10 9.06 6.40
C ILE A 24 -12.95 8.65 7.87
N TRP A 25 -11.78 8.15 8.27
CA TRP A 25 -11.49 7.75 9.64
C TRP A 25 -11.53 8.94 10.61
N ILE A 26 -10.92 10.07 10.21
CA ILE A 26 -10.97 11.33 10.96
C ILE A 26 -12.38 11.93 10.97
N SER A 27 -13.08 11.86 9.84
CA SER A 27 -14.47 12.33 9.73
C SER A 27 -15.43 11.52 10.61
N THR A 28 -15.15 10.23 10.82
CA THR A 28 -15.95 9.34 11.68
C THR A 28 -15.82 9.63 13.19
N TYR A 29 -14.83 10.43 13.63
CA TYR A 29 -14.70 10.79 15.06
C TYR A 29 -15.88 11.63 15.59
N ASN A 30 -16.59 12.34 14.71
CA ASN A 30 -17.83 13.06 15.04
C ASN A 30 -18.98 12.55 14.18
N TRP A 31 -19.67 11.51 14.62
CA TRP A 31 -20.68 10.88 13.79
C TRP A 31 -22.12 11.16 14.20
N TYR A 32 -22.77 11.94 13.33
CA TYR A 32 -24.21 12.17 13.24
C TYR A 32 -24.75 11.70 11.86
N GLY A 33 -24.05 10.76 11.18
CA GLY A 33 -24.15 10.50 9.73
C GLY A 33 -24.88 9.23 9.24
N GLY A 34 -25.40 8.37 10.13
CA GLY A 34 -26.25 7.21 9.78
C GLY A 34 -25.51 5.93 9.34
N ASP A 35 -26.07 4.74 9.62
CA ASP A 35 -25.47 3.39 9.52
C ASP A 35 -24.59 3.07 8.30
N LEU A 36 -24.98 3.57 7.12
CA LEU A 36 -24.36 3.18 5.84
C LEU A 36 -22.88 3.57 5.75
N LEU A 37 -22.52 4.78 6.21
CA LEU A 37 -21.13 5.24 6.12
C LEU A 37 -20.20 4.50 7.13
N CYS A 38 -20.71 3.86 8.19
CA CYS A 38 -19.92 3.26 9.29
C CYS A 38 -19.48 1.88 8.82
N ARG A 39 -20.42 1.16 8.21
CA ARG A 39 -20.16 -0.09 7.50
C ARG A 39 -19.15 0.11 6.37
N THR A 40 -19.31 1.18 5.59
CA THR A 40 -18.39 1.51 4.50
C THR A 40 -16.99 1.86 5.02
N THR A 41 -16.89 2.63 6.11
CA THR A 41 -15.62 2.99 6.76
C THR A 41 -14.87 1.76 7.26
N LYS A 42 -15.56 0.83 7.94
CA LYS A 42 -14.95 -0.43 8.40
C LYS A 42 -14.41 -1.25 7.23
N PHE A 43 -15.19 -1.33 6.14
CA PHE A 43 -14.82 -2.12 4.97
C PHE A 43 -13.59 -1.54 4.26
N ILE A 44 -13.58 -0.23 4.04
CA ILE A 44 -12.47 0.49 3.40
C ILE A 44 -11.20 0.40 4.26
N ASN A 45 -11.31 0.53 5.58
CA ASN A 45 -10.16 0.43 6.48
C ASN A 45 -9.47 -0.96 6.38
N THR A 46 -10.26 -2.03 6.43
CA THR A 46 -9.74 -3.40 6.25
C THR A 46 -9.10 -3.56 4.87
N PHE A 47 -9.77 -3.08 3.81
CA PHE A 47 -9.26 -3.17 2.45
C PHE A 47 -7.92 -2.44 2.28
N SER A 48 -7.81 -1.19 2.75
CA SER A 48 -6.56 -0.42 2.70
C SER A 48 -5.41 -1.11 3.43
N LEU A 49 -5.66 -1.70 4.60
CA LEU A 49 -4.63 -2.46 5.33
C LEU A 49 -4.12 -3.67 4.55
N HIS A 50 -5.02 -4.41 3.88
CA HIS A 50 -4.63 -5.54 3.04
C HIS A 50 -3.80 -5.11 1.82
N LEU A 51 -4.17 -4.02 1.14
CA LEU A 51 -3.38 -3.49 0.03
C LEU A 51 -1.98 -3.08 0.46
N THR A 52 -1.86 -2.30 1.54
CA THR A 52 -0.57 -1.85 2.06
C THR A 52 0.32 -3.02 2.47
N ALA A 53 -0.24 -4.05 3.12
CA ALA A 53 0.51 -5.25 3.50
C ALA A 53 1.08 -5.99 2.28
N ASN A 54 0.27 -6.18 1.24
CA ASN A 54 0.72 -6.81 0.00
C ASN A 54 1.83 -5.99 -0.69
N MET A 55 1.69 -4.66 -0.71
CA MET A 55 2.70 -3.78 -1.28
C MET A 55 4.03 -3.82 -0.49
N GLN A 56 3.97 -3.83 0.85
CA GLN A 56 5.15 -3.97 1.70
C GLN A 56 5.90 -5.28 1.43
N VAL A 57 5.19 -6.39 1.23
CA VAL A 57 5.79 -7.69 0.87
C VAL A 57 6.51 -7.59 -0.47
N LEU A 58 5.90 -6.94 -1.48
CA LEU A 58 6.52 -6.75 -2.79
C LEU A 58 7.83 -5.94 -2.70
N ILE A 59 7.84 -4.87 -1.91
CA ILE A 59 9.02 -4.03 -1.67
C ILE A 59 10.12 -4.83 -0.98
N ALA A 60 9.78 -5.64 0.03
CA ALA A 60 10.75 -6.49 0.72
C ALA A 60 11.37 -7.53 -0.24
N ALA A 61 10.56 -8.14 -1.09
CA ALA A 61 11.04 -9.09 -2.11
C ALA A 61 11.97 -8.43 -3.14
N ASP A 62 11.64 -7.23 -3.62
CA ASP A 62 12.49 -6.44 -4.52
C ASP A 62 13.88 -6.18 -3.89
N ARG A 63 13.91 -5.75 -2.63
CA ARG A 63 15.16 -5.52 -1.89
C ARG A 63 16.00 -6.79 -1.75
N LEU A 64 15.37 -7.93 -1.46
CA LEU A 64 16.06 -9.22 -1.35
C LEU A 64 16.63 -9.65 -2.70
N TYR A 65 15.89 -9.50 -3.79
CA TYR A 65 16.35 -9.83 -5.15
C TYR A 65 17.57 -8.97 -5.54
N ILE A 66 17.49 -7.65 -5.33
CA ILE A 66 18.59 -6.72 -5.59
C ILE A 66 19.83 -7.09 -4.76
N THR A 67 19.65 -7.41 -3.48
CA THR A 67 20.76 -7.74 -2.56
C THR A 67 21.41 -9.08 -2.93
N ALA A 68 20.62 -10.09 -3.31
CA ALA A 68 21.13 -11.39 -3.75
C ALA A 68 21.93 -11.24 -5.07
N HIS A 69 21.39 -10.48 -6.04
CA HIS A 69 22.06 -10.23 -7.30
C HIS A 69 23.35 -9.43 -7.13
N LEU A 70 23.37 -8.43 -6.23
CA LEU A 70 24.60 -7.68 -5.90
C LEU A 70 25.68 -8.58 -5.29
N ARG A 71 25.28 -9.53 -4.44
CA ARG A 71 26.22 -10.44 -3.76
C ARG A 71 26.93 -11.35 -4.76
N GLU A 72 26.25 -11.78 -5.82
CA GLU A 72 26.85 -12.56 -6.91
C GLU A 72 27.89 -11.76 -7.70
N VAL A 73 27.63 -10.48 -7.96
CA VAL A 73 28.58 -9.56 -8.63
C VAL A 73 29.80 -9.23 -7.75
N HIS A 74 29.64 -9.18 -6.43
CA HIS A 74 30.79 -8.96 -5.54
C HIS A 74 31.69 -10.20 -5.41
N GLN A 75 31.17 -11.42 -5.58
CA GLN A 75 31.98 -12.65 -5.47
C GLN A 75 32.88 -12.91 -6.69
N VAL A 76 32.64 -12.22 -7.80
CA VAL A 76 33.48 -12.29 -9.01
C VAL A 76 34.60 -11.24 -9.03
N CYS A 77 34.77 -10.45 -7.97
CA CYS A 77 35.89 -9.55 -7.74
C CYS A 77 36.80 -10.08 -6.63
#